data_AF-A0A521PQP6-F1
#
_entry.id   AF-A0A521PQP6-F1
#
_cell.length_a   1.000
_cell.length_b   1.000
_cell.length_c   1.000
_cell.angle_alpha   90.00
_cell.angle_beta   90.00
_cell.angle_gamma   90.00
#
_symmetry.space_group_name_H-M   'P 1'
#
loop_
_entity.id
_entity.type
_entity.pdbx_description
1 polymer ?
#
loop_
_entity_poly.entity_id
_entity_poly.type
_entity_poly.pdbx_seq_one_letter_code
_entity_poly.pdbx_strand_id
1 'polypeptide(L)'
;MNFDIMRLVAALLVVVSHTFPLAGQAPFRIMGVEDLGALGVSVFFVISGYLVSASYERDPKAYLLKRVLRIEPGLIASLVVTVGLLALVTTAPAAEYWPAAAMYVLRNALLYPATYALPGVFQDVPFTGVVNGVLWTLRLEFTFYLVLMLIGARLRLVLALLAVCAVVFVTMTFTHPHWAEEKLTRIAFLGARNGLLFFAGAALQLSRRKVPLWLGGVSVVAFPFLGPLALPTAVLGLARPGKLPADLSYGVYIYAFPIQQVLAAHGQLNVATAVLAVLPFAVASWFLVERPALKLKPGPRPAW
;
A
#
# COMPACT_ATOMS: atom_id res chain seq x y z
N MET A 1 3.30 6.21 18.85
CA MET A 1 2.07 5.95 18.06
C MET A 1 1.96 4.46 17.82
N ASN A 2 0.78 3.84 17.91
CA ASN A 2 0.66 2.39 17.65
C ASN A 2 0.63 2.07 16.15
N PHE A 3 0.88 0.81 15.77
CA PHE A 3 0.96 0.43 14.35
C PHE A 3 -0.35 0.65 13.59
N ASP A 4 -1.50 0.51 14.23
CA ASP A 4 -2.80 0.70 13.58
C ASP A 4 -3.03 2.19 13.27
N ILE A 5 -2.70 3.08 14.21
CA ILE A 5 -2.71 4.53 13.99
C ILE A 5 -1.70 4.92 12.91
N MET A 6 -0.48 4.37 12.96
CA MET A 6 0.54 4.65 11.93
C MET A 6 0.07 4.28 10.53
N ARG A 7 -0.58 3.11 10.38
CA ARG A 7 -1.18 2.68 9.12
C ARG A 7 -2.33 3.59 8.68
N LEU A 8 -3.19 4.00 9.60
CA LEU A 8 -4.30 4.90 9.27
C LEU A 8 -3.78 6.27 8.81
N VAL A 9 -2.80 6.83 9.51
CA VAL A 9 -2.11 8.07 9.10
C VAL A 9 -1.46 7.87 7.73
N ALA A 10 -0.76 6.77 7.51
CA ALA A 10 -0.15 6.45 6.21
C ALA A 10 -1.20 6.35 5.08
N ALA A 11 -2.36 5.73 5.33
CA ALA A 11 -3.46 5.68 4.37
C ALA A 11 -3.99 7.08 4.03
N LEU A 12 -4.17 7.93 5.05
CA LEU A 12 -4.61 9.32 4.87
C LEU A 12 -3.58 10.16 4.11
N LEU A 13 -2.27 9.98 4.38
CA LEU A 13 -1.21 10.64 3.60
C LEU A 13 -1.29 10.28 2.11
N VAL A 14 -1.61 9.03 1.79
CA VAL A 14 -1.82 8.58 0.41
C VAL A 14 -3.07 9.24 -0.22
N VAL A 15 -4.18 9.33 0.51
CA VAL A 15 -5.39 10.05 0.06
C VAL A 15 -5.06 11.51 -0.25
N VAL A 16 -4.40 12.21 0.68
CA VAL A 16 -4.01 13.62 0.50
C VAL A 16 -3.09 13.75 -0.72
N SER A 17 -2.09 12.89 -0.84
CA SER A 17 -1.14 12.92 -1.95
C SER A 17 -1.79 12.77 -3.32
N HIS A 18 -2.73 11.82 -3.47
CA HIS A 18 -3.39 11.58 -4.75
C HIS A 18 -4.38 12.69 -5.13
N THR A 19 -4.87 13.46 -4.16
CA THR A 19 -5.82 14.56 -4.44
C THR A 19 -5.25 15.56 -5.46
N PHE A 20 -3.95 15.88 -5.36
CA PHE A 20 -3.30 16.86 -6.23
C PHE A 20 -3.18 16.40 -7.70
N PRO A 21 -2.48 15.29 -8.04
CA PRO A 21 -2.34 14.85 -9.42
C PRO A 21 -3.67 14.46 -10.07
N LEU A 22 -4.62 13.91 -9.31
CA LEU A 22 -5.95 13.60 -9.83
C LEU A 22 -6.78 14.86 -10.12
N ALA A 23 -6.49 15.97 -9.45
CA ALA A 23 -7.03 17.29 -9.76
C ALA A 23 -6.20 18.06 -10.83
N GLY A 24 -5.22 17.42 -11.45
CA GLY A 24 -4.34 18.06 -12.45
C GLY A 24 -3.27 18.99 -11.86
N GLN A 25 -3.03 18.91 -10.56
CA GLN A 25 -2.04 19.73 -9.84
C GLN A 25 -0.75 18.95 -9.61
N ALA A 26 0.36 19.68 -9.40
CA ALA A 26 1.63 19.06 -9.04
C ALA A 26 1.52 18.32 -7.68
N PRO A 27 2.15 17.14 -7.52
CA PRO A 27 2.09 16.40 -6.27
C PRO A 27 2.74 17.19 -5.14
N PHE A 28 2.10 17.19 -3.97
CA PHE A 28 2.65 17.82 -2.78
C PHE A 28 3.85 17.02 -2.24
N ARG A 29 5.03 17.64 -2.24
CA ARG A 29 6.28 17.05 -1.74
C ARG A 29 6.72 17.69 -0.43
N ILE A 30 7.09 16.87 0.54
CA ILE A 30 7.72 17.35 1.77
C ILE A 30 9.16 17.72 1.45
N MET A 31 9.53 18.98 1.68
CA MET A 31 10.90 19.49 1.53
C MET A 31 11.53 19.22 0.15
N GLY A 32 10.70 19.03 -0.89
CA GLY A 32 11.16 18.67 -2.24
C GLY A 32 11.69 17.24 -2.40
N VAL A 33 11.76 16.44 -1.33
CA VAL A 33 12.41 15.12 -1.30
C VAL A 33 11.44 14.00 -1.67
N GLU A 34 10.28 13.93 -1.02
CA GLU A 34 9.36 12.80 -1.14
C GLU A 34 7.89 13.28 -1.15
N ASP A 35 7.07 12.71 -2.02
CA ASP A 35 5.63 12.95 -1.99
C ASP A 35 4.97 12.22 -0.81
N LEU A 36 3.84 12.76 -0.31
CA LEU A 36 3.15 12.21 0.85
C LEU A 36 2.70 10.75 0.65
N GLY A 37 2.36 10.39 -0.59
CA GLY A 37 1.92 9.06 -0.96
C GLY A 37 3.06 8.06 -0.86
N ALA A 38 4.22 8.41 -1.41
CA ALA A 38 5.45 7.63 -1.29
C ALA A 38 5.86 7.42 0.17
N LEU A 39 5.73 8.45 1.02
CA LEU A 39 5.98 8.33 2.46
C LEU A 39 4.98 7.37 3.15
N GLY A 40 3.69 7.52 2.86
CA GLY A 40 2.65 6.63 3.41
C GLY A 40 2.88 5.17 3.02
N VAL A 41 3.13 4.92 1.73
CA VAL A 41 3.48 3.59 1.21
C VAL A 41 4.75 3.04 1.89
N SER A 42 5.77 3.89 2.10
CA SER A 42 6.98 3.47 2.81
C SER A 42 6.71 3.00 4.24
N VAL A 43 5.86 3.73 4.98
CA VAL A 43 5.44 3.33 6.34
C VAL A 43 4.75 1.97 6.31
N PHE A 44 3.85 1.72 5.34
CA PHE A 44 3.22 0.42 5.18
C PHE A 44 4.25 -0.70 4.98
N PHE A 45 5.21 -0.54 4.07
CA PHE A 45 6.20 -1.58 3.80
C PHE A 45 7.11 -1.87 5.01
N VAL A 46 7.55 -0.85 5.75
CA VAL A 46 8.33 -1.06 6.99
C VAL A 46 7.54 -1.86 8.03
N ILE A 47 6.31 -1.42 8.31
CA ILE A 47 5.44 -2.09 9.30
C ILE A 47 5.10 -3.51 8.84
N SER A 48 4.80 -3.71 7.56
CA SER A 48 4.51 -5.02 6.98
C SER A 48 5.71 -5.95 7.13
N GLY A 49 6.92 -5.53 6.77
CA GLY A 49 8.14 -6.33 6.95
C GLY A 49 8.34 -6.79 8.39
N TYR A 50 8.15 -5.89 9.35
CA TYR A 50 8.27 -6.17 10.78
C TYR A 50 7.20 -7.16 11.28
N LEU A 51 5.92 -6.90 10.99
CA LEU A 51 4.82 -7.72 11.54
C LEU A 51 4.60 -9.04 10.80
N VAL A 52 4.92 -9.10 9.51
CA VAL A 52 4.76 -10.30 8.68
C VAL A 52 5.85 -11.31 9.00
N SER A 53 7.10 -10.88 9.20
CA SER A 53 8.17 -11.77 9.68
C SER A 53 7.87 -12.35 11.07
N ALA A 54 7.37 -11.53 12.00
CA ALA A 54 6.89 -12.00 13.31
C ALA A 54 5.74 -13.02 13.17
N SER A 55 4.82 -12.78 12.23
CA SER A 55 3.72 -13.71 11.94
C SER A 55 4.22 -15.04 11.36
N TYR A 56 5.29 -15.03 10.57
CA TYR A 56 5.90 -16.23 10.01
C TYR A 56 6.58 -17.05 11.11
N GLU A 57 7.44 -16.46 11.93
CA GLU A 57 8.14 -17.16 13.02
C GLU A 57 7.17 -17.89 13.97
N ARG A 58 6.01 -17.27 14.23
CA ARG A 58 5.00 -17.83 15.13
C ARG A 58 4.24 -19.02 14.55
N ASP A 59 3.93 -18.99 13.25
CA ASP A 59 3.12 -20.03 12.60
C ASP A 59 3.35 -20.03 11.08
N PRO A 60 4.42 -20.69 10.60
CA PRO A 60 4.73 -20.77 9.17
C PRO A 60 3.65 -21.49 8.35
N LYS A 61 2.95 -22.46 8.95
CA LYS A 61 1.97 -23.30 8.24
C LYS A 61 0.73 -22.49 7.85
N ALA A 62 0.21 -21.65 8.75
CA ALA A 62 -0.93 -20.79 8.46
C ALA A 62 -0.52 -19.41 7.90
N TYR A 63 0.78 -19.17 7.64
CA TYR A 63 1.30 -17.86 7.24
C TYR A 63 0.58 -17.31 6.01
N LEU A 64 0.56 -18.10 4.92
CA LEU A 64 0.00 -17.65 3.65
C LEU A 64 -1.50 -17.40 3.77
N LEU A 65 -2.24 -18.31 4.42
CA LEU A 65 -3.66 -18.15 4.68
C LEU A 65 -3.96 -16.86 5.46
N LYS A 66 -3.15 -16.53 6.48
CA LYS A 66 -3.29 -15.27 7.25
C LYS A 66 -3.05 -14.02 6.40
N ARG A 67 -2.25 -14.11 5.33
CA ARG A 67 -2.02 -13.01 4.37
C ARG A 67 -3.16 -12.90 3.37
N VAL A 68 -3.60 -14.02 2.81
CA VAL A 68 -4.77 -14.11 1.93
C VAL A 68 -6.00 -13.53 2.62
N LEU A 69 -6.32 -13.97 3.84
CA LEU A 69 -7.43 -13.43 4.65
C LEU A 69 -7.26 -11.95 5.05
N ARG A 70 -6.06 -11.38 4.93
CA ARG A 70 -5.82 -9.95 5.23
C ARG A 70 -6.03 -9.06 4.01
N ILE A 71 -5.77 -9.56 2.80
CA ILE A 71 -5.76 -8.79 1.56
C ILE A 71 -6.98 -9.13 0.69
N GLU A 72 -7.14 -10.40 0.31
CA GLU A 72 -8.06 -10.82 -0.74
C GLU A 72 -9.52 -10.40 -0.52
N PRO A 73 -10.14 -10.62 0.66
CA PRO A 73 -11.56 -10.29 0.85
C PRO A 73 -11.86 -8.81 0.65
N GLY A 74 -11.04 -7.93 1.25
CA GLY A 74 -11.21 -6.49 1.11
C GLY A 74 -10.85 -5.99 -0.29
N LEU A 75 -9.83 -6.59 -0.93
CA LEU A 75 -9.50 -6.32 -2.33
C LEU A 75 -10.67 -6.64 -3.25
N ILE A 76 -11.21 -7.86 -3.20
CA ILE A 76 -12.32 -8.29 -4.05
C ILE A 76 -13.54 -7.39 -3.84
N ALA A 77 -13.91 -7.09 -2.59
CA ALA A 77 -15.00 -6.17 -2.30
C ALA A 77 -14.76 -4.79 -2.92
N SER A 78 -13.53 -4.26 -2.80
CA SER A 78 -13.19 -2.96 -3.38
C SER A 78 -13.27 -2.95 -4.91
N LEU A 79 -12.87 -4.05 -5.57
CA LEU A 79 -12.95 -4.19 -7.02
C LEU A 79 -14.42 -4.23 -7.49
N VAL A 80 -15.28 -4.99 -6.80
CA VAL A 80 -16.71 -5.07 -7.11
C VAL A 80 -17.39 -3.71 -6.93
N VAL A 81 -17.13 -3.03 -5.81
CA VAL A 81 -17.65 -1.67 -5.58
C VAL A 81 -17.12 -0.70 -6.64
N THR A 82 -15.84 -0.81 -7.00
CA THR A 82 -15.23 0.04 -8.03
C THR A 82 -15.95 -0.13 -9.36
N VAL A 83 -16.13 -1.35 -9.87
CA VAL A 83 -16.84 -1.53 -11.15
C VAL A 83 -18.32 -1.16 -11.06
N GLY A 84 -18.98 -1.37 -9.92
CA GLY A 84 -20.35 -0.92 -9.71
C GLY A 84 -20.49 0.60 -9.76
N LEU A 85 -19.61 1.34 -9.09
CA LEU A 85 -19.57 2.80 -9.11
C LEU A 85 -19.25 3.32 -10.51
N LEU A 86 -18.30 2.68 -11.20
CA LEU A 86 -17.85 3.14 -12.50
C LEU A 86 -18.81 2.87 -13.64
N ALA A 87 -19.76 1.93 -13.46
CA ALA A 87 -20.88 1.75 -14.36
C ALA A 87 -21.80 3.00 -14.43
N LEU A 88 -21.77 3.87 -13.41
CA LEU A 88 -22.57 5.11 -13.36
C LEU A 88 -21.91 6.28 -14.11
N VAL A 89 -20.61 6.19 -14.40
CA VAL A 89 -19.84 7.27 -15.05
C VAL A 89 -19.23 6.85 -16.40
N THR A 90 -19.36 5.58 -16.79
CA THR A 90 -18.86 5.11 -18.09
C THR A 90 -19.68 5.67 -19.24
N THR A 91 -19.01 6.01 -20.34
CA THR A 91 -19.62 6.35 -21.62
C THR A 91 -19.74 5.14 -22.56
N ALA A 92 -19.21 3.97 -22.18
CA ALA A 92 -19.27 2.76 -22.98
C ALA A 92 -20.63 2.07 -22.89
N PRO A 93 -21.10 1.39 -23.96
CA PRO A 93 -22.30 0.58 -23.91
C PRO A 93 -22.22 -0.53 -22.85
N ALA A 94 -23.33 -0.85 -22.19
CA ALA A 94 -23.38 -1.88 -21.15
C ALA A 94 -22.87 -3.26 -21.63
N ALA A 95 -23.13 -3.60 -22.89
CA ALA A 95 -22.67 -4.85 -23.52
C ALA A 95 -21.14 -4.94 -23.64
N GLU A 96 -20.44 -3.81 -23.67
CA GLU A 96 -18.97 -3.74 -23.67
C GLU A 96 -18.43 -3.63 -22.24
N TYR A 97 -19.07 -2.79 -21.41
CA TYR A 97 -18.60 -2.49 -20.06
C TYR A 97 -18.60 -3.70 -19.14
N TRP A 98 -19.72 -4.45 -19.04
CA TRP A 98 -19.85 -5.52 -18.04
C TRP A 98 -18.90 -6.71 -18.25
N PRO A 99 -18.67 -7.21 -19.48
CA PRO A 99 -17.64 -8.22 -19.71
C PRO A 99 -16.24 -7.75 -19.32
N ALA A 100 -15.90 -6.50 -19.66
CA ALA A 100 -14.61 -5.91 -19.29
C ALA A 100 -14.48 -5.72 -17.77
N ALA A 101 -15.55 -5.29 -17.09
CA ALA A 101 -15.61 -5.16 -15.64
C ALA A 101 -15.42 -6.51 -14.93
N ALA A 102 -16.07 -7.58 -15.41
CA ALA A 102 -15.88 -8.93 -14.85
C ALA A 102 -14.42 -9.39 -15.00
N MET A 103 -13.82 -9.17 -16.17
CA MET A 103 -12.41 -9.49 -16.41
C MET A 103 -11.47 -8.63 -15.57
N TYR A 104 -11.81 -7.35 -15.35
CA TYR A 104 -11.07 -6.44 -14.49
C TYR A 104 -11.05 -6.94 -13.04
N VAL A 105 -12.20 -7.36 -12.50
CA VAL A 105 -12.29 -7.93 -11.14
C VAL A 105 -11.47 -9.21 -11.05
N LEU A 106 -11.63 -10.15 -12.00
CA LEU A 106 -10.92 -11.42 -12.00
C LEU A 106 -9.39 -11.24 -12.05
N ARG A 107 -8.89 -10.42 -12.99
CA ARG A 107 -7.44 -10.20 -13.17
C ARG A 107 -6.82 -9.50 -11.97
N ASN A 108 -7.48 -8.49 -11.41
CA ASN A 108 -6.95 -7.76 -10.27
C ASN A 108 -7.07 -8.55 -8.96
N ALA A 109 -8.07 -9.42 -8.81
CA ALA A 109 -8.16 -10.36 -7.68
C ALA A 109 -7.02 -11.40 -7.71
N LEU A 110 -6.53 -11.79 -8.89
CA LEU A 110 -5.34 -12.65 -9.01
C LEU A 110 -4.02 -11.91 -8.78
N LEU A 111 -4.06 -10.58 -8.59
CA LEU A 111 -2.91 -9.68 -8.51
C LEU A 111 -2.02 -9.62 -9.78
N TYR A 112 -2.03 -10.62 -10.67
CA TYR A 112 -1.17 -10.65 -11.86
C TYR A 112 -1.95 -11.15 -13.09
N PRO A 113 -2.02 -10.40 -14.21
CA PRO A 113 -1.56 -9.01 -14.41
C PRO A 113 -2.58 -7.99 -13.87
N ALA A 114 -2.12 -6.83 -13.38
CA ALA A 114 -3.06 -5.77 -13.05
C ALA A 114 -3.60 -5.10 -14.29
N THR A 115 -4.90 -4.83 -14.25
CA THR A 115 -5.62 -4.07 -15.25
C THR A 115 -6.01 -2.75 -14.63
N TYR A 116 -5.67 -1.64 -15.29
CA TYR A 116 -5.94 -0.31 -14.74
C TYR A 116 -7.06 0.43 -15.46
N ALA A 117 -7.39 0.08 -16.69
CA ALA A 117 -8.41 0.77 -17.48
C ALA A 117 -9.72 -0.03 -17.52
N LEU A 118 -10.82 0.69 -17.70
CA LEU A 118 -12.14 0.16 -18.04
C LEU A 118 -12.68 0.94 -19.24
N PRO A 119 -13.48 0.32 -20.14
CA PRO A 119 -14.05 0.99 -21.30
C PRO A 119 -14.88 2.21 -20.89
N GLY A 120 -14.69 3.34 -21.59
CA GLY A 120 -15.49 4.55 -21.42
C GLY A 120 -15.36 5.26 -20.06
N VAL A 121 -14.41 4.86 -19.21
CA VAL A 121 -14.23 5.45 -17.87
C VAL A 121 -13.03 6.40 -17.86
N PHE A 122 -13.18 7.59 -17.26
CA PHE A 122 -12.09 8.55 -17.00
C PHE A 122 -11.28 8.93 -18.24
N GLN A 123 -11.97 9.20 -19.35
CA GLN A 123 -11.33 9.65 -20.59
C GLN A 123 -11.02 11.16 -20.57
N ASP A 124 -11.88 11.96 -19.93
CA ASP A 124 -11.79 13.42 -19.92
C ASP A 124 -11.42 14.01 -18.54
N VAL A 125 -10.72 13.23 -17.71
CA VAL A 125 -10.23 13.68 -16.39
C VAL A 125 -8.72 13.97 -16.44
N PRO A 126 -8.15 14.77 -15.51
CA PRO A 126 -6.72 15.09 -15.53
C PRO A 126 -5.80 13.86 -15.51
N PHE A 127 -6.22 12.77 -14.85
CA PHE A 127 -5.46 11.52 -14.77
C PHE A 127 -6.18 10.39 -15.50
N THR A 128 -5.92 10.25 -16.80
CA THR A 128 -6.63 9.30 -17.67
C THR A 128 -6.07 7.87 -17.59
N GLY A 129 -6.87 6.90 -18.04
CA GLY A 129 -6.43 5.51 -18.26
C GLY A 129 -6.15 4.68 -17.00
N VAL A 130 -6.39 5.22 -15.81
CA VAL A 130 -6.19 4.53 -14.53
C VAL A 130 -7.41 4.70 -13.62
N VAL A 131 -8.11 3.60 -13.41
CA VAL A 131 -9.27 3.47 -12.51
C VAL A 131 -8.84 3.38 -11.05
N ASN A 132 -7.83 2.55 -10.78
CA ASN A 132 -7.34 2.32 -9.43
C ASN A 132 -5.81 2.21 -9.44
N GLY A 133 -5.16 3.33 -9.13
CA GLY A 133 -3.70 3.42 -9.07
C GLY A 133 -3.10 2.66 -7.90
N VAL A 134 -3.80 2.47 -6.78
CA VAL A 134 -3.17 1.86 -5.59
C VAL A 134 -2.90 0.36 -5.71
N LEU A 135 -3.43 -0.31 -6.74
CA LEU A 135 -3.24 -1.75 -6.98
C LEU A 135 -1.77 -2.16 -7.25
N TRP A 136 -0.87 -1.22 -7.58
CA TRP A 136 0.55 -1.56 -7.81
C TRP A 136 1.30 -1.95 -6.54
N THR A 137 1.00 -1.30 -5.41
CA THR A 137 1.71 -1.55 -4.15
C THR A 137 1.33 -2.92 -3.59
N LEU A 138 0.06 -3.31 -3.68
CA LEU A 138 -0.45 -4.60 -3.19
C LEU A 138 0.24 -5.78 -3.85
N ARG A 139 0.51 -5.68 -5.15
CA ARG A 139 1.27 -6.71 -5.88
C ARG A 139 2.68 -6.86 -5.33
N LEU A 140 3.38 -5.75 -5.10
CA LEU A 140 4.71 -5.79 -4.51
C LEU A 140 4.67 -6.31 -3.07
N GLU A 141 3.71 -5.88 -2.28
CA GLU A 141 3.52 -6.35 -0.90
C GLU A 141 3.31 -7.87 -0.86
N PHE A 142 2.40 -8.40 -1.67
CA PHE A 142 2.15 -9.83 -1.74
C PHE A 142 3.36 -10.60 -2.29
N THR A 143 4.08 -10.06 -3.30
CA THR A 143 5.35 -10.63 -3.76
C THR A 143 6.34 -10.78 -2.60
N PHE A 144 6.53 -9.76 -1.77
CA PHE A 144 7.46 -9.83 -0.64
C PHE A 144 7.00 -10.81 0.44
N TYR A 145 5.69 -10.99 0.61
CA TYR A 145 5.18 -12.03 1.50
C TYR A 145 5.57 -13.43 1.02
N LEU A 146 5.48 -13.68 -0.29
CA LEU A 146 5.91 -14.94 -0.91
C LEU A 146 7.43 -15.12 -0.81
N VAL A 147 8.21 -14.08 -1.13
CA VAL A 147 9.68 -14.13 -1.00
C VAL A 147 10.11 -14.44 0.43
N LEU A 148 9.51 -13.78 1.43
CA LEU A 148 9.81 -14.02 2.83
C LEU A 148 9.51 -15.47 3.25
N MET A 149 8.40 -16.02 2.76
CA MET A 149 8.02 -17.42 2.97
C MET A 149 9.01 -18.39 2.33
N LEU A 150 9.43 -18.13 1.09
CA LEU A 150 10.36 -18.98 0.33
C LEU A 150 11.76 -19.02 0.99
N ILE A 151 12.25 -17.88 1.48
CA ILE A 151 13.52 -17.82 2.20
C ILE A 151 13.41 -18.33 3.65
N GLY A 152 12.19 -18.63 4.11
CA GLY A 152 11.91 -19.14 5.46
C GLY A 152 12.18 -18.12 6.57
N ALA A 153 12.03 -16.82 6.28
CA ALA A 153 12.36 -15.71 7.18
C ALA A 153 13.75 -15.83 7.85
N ARG A 154 14.75 -16.41 7.16
CA ARG A 154 16.11 -16.55 7.69
C ARG A 154 16.83 -15.20 7.67
N LEU A 155 17.30 -14.73 8.83
CA LEU A 155 17.94 -13.41 8.97
C LEU A 155 19.06 -13.16 7.94
N ARG A 156 19.96 -14.14 7.71
CA ARG A 156 21.06 -14.00 6.74
C ARG A 156 20.56 -13.72 5.31
N LEU A 157 19.48 -14.39 4.88
CA LEU A 157 18.89 -14.19 3.56
C LEU A 157 18.11 -12.87 3.48
N VAL A 158 17.41 -12.49 4.56
CA VAL A 158 16.76 -11.18 4.67
C VAL A 158 17.77 -10.04 4.59
N LEU A 159 18.92 -10.17 5.26
CA LEU A 159 20.01 -9.18 5.18
C LEU A 159 20.65 -9.13 3.78
N ALA A 160 20.82 -10.28 3.12
CA ALA A 160 21.30 -10.32 1.75
C ALA A 160 20.33 -9.61 0.79
N LEU A 161 19.03 -9.88 0.88
CA LEU A 161 18.01 -9.20 0.08
C LEU A 161 17.93 -7.71 0.40
N LEU A 162 18.02 -7.33 1.68
CA LEU A 162 18.11 -5.94 2.09
C LEU A 162 19.30 -5.23 1.44
N ALA A 163 20.48 -5.85 1.46
CA ALA A 163 21.67 -5.31 0.82
C ALA A 163 21.51 -5.18 -0.70
N VAL A 164 20.97 -6.21 -1.37
CA VAL A 164 20.67 -6.16 -2.80
C VAL A 164 19.71 -5.03 -3.13
N CYS A 165 18.60 -4.92 -2.40
CA CYS A 165 17.63 -3.84 -2.59
C CYS A 165 18.25 -2.46 -2.35
N ALA A 166 19.09 -2.31 -1.32
CA ALA A 166 19.79 -1.06 -1.04
C ALA A 166 20.74 -0.68 -2.19
N VAL A 167 21.57 -1.61 -2.66
CA VAL A 167 22.50 -1.38 -3.77
C VAL A 167 21.73 -1.01 -5.04
N VAL A 168 20.72 -1.79 -5.43
CA VAL A 168 19.93 -1.51 -6.64
C VAL A 168 19.23 -0.16 -6.52
N PHE A 169 18.64 0.17 -5.36
CA PHE A 169 17.98 1.45 -5.15
C PHE A 169 18.96 2.63 -5.27
N VAL A 170 20.11 2.55 -4.60
CA VAL A 170 21.15 3.60 -4.63
C VAL A 170 21.69 3.74 -6.04
N THR A 171 22.08 2.65 -6.70
CA THR A 171 22.58 2.68 -8.08
C THR A 171 21.55 3.31 -9.01
N MET A 172 20.31 2.84 -9.00
CA MET A 172 19.25 3.40 -9.86
C MET A 172 19.02 4.90 -9.61
N THR A 173 19.08 5.33 -8.35
CA THR A 173 18.91 6.75 -8.00
C THR A 173 19.96 7.65 -8.65
N PHE A 174 21.21 7.18 -8.76
CA PHE A 174 22.30 7.96 -9.34
C PHE A 174 22.52 7.74 -10.83
N THR A 175 22.17 6.57 -11.38
CA THR A 175 22.43 6.24 -12.80
C THR A 175 21.21 6.36 -13.70
N HIS A 176 19.99 6.37 -13.16
CA HIS A 176 18.74 6.44 -13.92
C HIS A 176 17.79 7.51 -13.36
N PRO A 177 18.09 8.81 -13.54
CA PRO A 177 17.21 9.89 -13.07
C PRO A 177 15.80 9.84 -13.70
N HIS A 178 15.65 9.21 -14.87
CA HIS A 178 14.39 8.99 -15.59
C HIS A 178 13.79 7.58 -15.38
N TRP A 179 14.05 6.96 -14.23
CA TRP A 179 13.59 5.60 -13.90
C TRP A 179 12.08 5.37 -14.06
N ALA A 180 11.27 6.43 -14.06
CA ALA A 180 9.81 6.31 -14.14
C ALA A 180 9.27 6.11 -15.56
N GLU A 181 10.05 6.46 -16.60
CA GLU A 181 9.61 6.50 -18.00
C GLU A 181 9.57 5.09 -18.61
N GLU A 182 10.59 4.28 -18.38
CA GLU A 182 10.65 2.92 -18.89
C GLU A 182 10.05 1.91 -17.90
N LYS A 183 9.32 0.92 -18.44
CA LYS A 183 8.65 -0.09 -17.62
C LYS A 183 9.62 -0.88 -16.75
N LEU A 184 10.78 -1.28 -17.28
CA LEU A 184 11.74 -2.14 -16.58
C LEU A 184 12.43 -1.39 -15.43
N THR A 185 12.97 -0.20 -15.70
CA THR A 185 13.62 0.64 -14.69
C THR A 185 12.63 1.05 -13.61
N ARG A 186 11.36 1.32 -13.96
CA ARG A 186 10.29 1.60 -12.99
C ARG A 186 10.03 0.44 -12.05
N ILE A 187 9.92 -0.78 -12.59
CA ILE A 187 9.74 -1.99 -11.78
C ILE A 187 10.96 -2.24 -10.89
N ALA A 188 12.18 -2.10 -11.44
CA ALA A 188 13.41 -2.29 -10.69
C ALA A 188 13.54 -1.28 -9.54
N PHE A 189 13.31 0.00 -9.80
CA PHE A 189 13.38 1.07 -8.81
C PHE A 189 12.34 0.90 -7.71
N LEU A 190 11.07 0.72 -8.07
CA LEU A 190 9.98 0.55 -7.10
C LEU A 190 10.14 -0.76 -6.31
N GLY A 191 10.57 -1.84 -6.97
CA GLY A 191 10.85 -3.12 -6.31
C GLY A 191 12.00 -2.99 -5.31
N ALA A 192 13.11 -2.36 -5.70
CA ALA A 192 14.27 -2.17 -4.83
C ALA A 192 13.95 -1.24 -3.65
N ARG A 193 13.30 -0.10 -3.89
CA ARG A 193 12.92 0.85 -2.84
C ARG A 193 11.97 0.24 -1.81
N ASN A 194 10.89 -0.40 -2.26
CA ASN A 194 9.93 -0.99 -1.33
C ASN A 194 10.45 -2.28 -0.68
N GLY A 195 11.29 -3.03 -1.39
CA GLY A 195 12.00 -4.20 -0.86
C GLY A 195 12.98 -3.82 0.25
N LEU A 196 13.76 -2.75 0.06
CA LEU A 196 14.65 -2.16 1.07
C LEU A 196 13.88 -1.89 2.37
N LEU A 197 12.74 -1.20 2.27
CA LEU A 197 11.91 -0.84 3.42
C LEU A 197 11.30 -2.07 4.12
N PHE A 198 10.77 -3.01 3.33
CA PHE A 198 10.19 -4.26 3.83
C PHE A 198 11.24 -5.14 4.52
N PHE A 199 12.36 -5.40 3.86
CA PHE A 199 13.41 -6.26 4.41
C PHE A 199 14.16 -5.59 5.57
N ALA A 200 14.22 -4.26 5.63
CA ALA A 200 14.73 -3.55 6.81
C ALA A 200 13.82 -3.79 8.03
N GLY A 201 12.51 -3.66 7.86
CA GLY A 201 11.53 -4.00 8.90
C GLY A 201 11.63 -5.46 9.35
N ALA A 202 11.75 -6.38 8.39
CA ALA A 202 11.93 -7.81 8.68
C ALA A 202 13.26 -8.11 9.39
N ALA A 203 14.36 -7.48 8.98
CA ALA A 203 15.67 -7.65 9.60
C ALA A 203 15.67 -7.16 11.06
N LEU A 204 15.03 -6.02 11.34
CA LEU A 204 14.90 -5.50 12.71
C LEU A 204 14.06 -6.43 13.58
N GLN A 205 12.97 -7.00 13.05
CA GLN A 205 12.18 -8.01 13.76
C GLN A 205 12.99 -9.28 14.05
N LEU A 206 13.61 -9.87 13.03
CA LEU A 206 14.31 -11.16 13.13
C LEU A 206 15.60 -11.07 13.95
N SER A 207 16.29 -9.93 13.92
CA SER A 207 17.45 -9.66 14.78
C SER A 207 17.09 -9.40 16.24
N ARG A 208 15.80 -9.27 16.56
CA ARG A 208 15.28 -8.93 17.90
C ARG A 208 15.80 -7.59 18.44
N ARG A 209 16.39 -6.75 17.58
CA ARG A 209 16.89 -5.43 17.97
C ARG A 209 15.74 -4.46 18.12
N LYS A 210 15.68 -3.80 19.27
CA LYS A 210 14.72 -2.71 19.51
C LYS A 210 15.34 -1.40 19.07
N VAL A 211 14.57 -0.61 18.31
CA VAL A 211 14.97 0.76 17.96
C VAL A 211 14.53 1.67 19.11
N PRO A 212 15.45 2.36 19.80
CA PRO A 212 15.08 3.27 20.88
C PRO A 212 14.38 4.53 20.34
N LEU A 213 13.57 5.18 21.19
CA LEU A 213 12.78 6.35 20.80
C LEU A 213 13.64 7.49 20.24
N TRP A 214 14.76 7.76 20.90
CA TRP A 214 15.66 8.85 20.51
C TRP A 214 16.22 8.63 19.10
N LEU A 215 16.53 7.38 18.73
CA LEU A 215 17.01 7.05 17.39
C LEU A 215 15.89 7.21 16.36
N GLY A 216 14.64 6.88 16.73
CA GLY A 216 13.47 7.20 15.91
C GLY A 216 13.33 8.70 15.67
N GLY A 217 13.46 9.52 16.71
CA GLY A 217 13.43 10.99 16.63
C GLY A 217 14.55 11.56 15.76
N VAL A 218 15.79 11.12 15.96
CA VAL A 218 16.94 11.49 15.12
C VAL A 218 16.69 11.09 13.66
N SER A 219 16.12 9.91 13.40
CA SER A 219 15.81 9.45 12.05
C SER A 219 14.76 10.32 11.35
N VAL A 220 13.77 10.84 12.08
CA VAL A 220 12.81 11.82 11.53
C VAL A 220 13.50 13.11 11.14
N VAL A 221 14.41 13.62 11.99
CA VAL A 221 15.18 14.83 11.69
C VAL A 221 16.15 14.61 10.52
N ALA A 222 16.70 13.41 10.39
CA ALA A 222 17.63 13.04 9.31
C ALA A 222 16.94 12.69 7.99
N PHE A 223 15.61 12.49 7.98
CA PHE A 223 14.84 12.12 6.80
C PHE A 223 15.07 13.02 5.57
N PRO A 224 15.19 14.36 5.69
CA PRO A 224 15.46 15.21 4.52
C PRO A 224 16.79 14.92 3.83
N PHE A 225 17.75 14.31 4.54
CA PHE A 225 19.09 14.00 4.02
C PHE A 225 19.22 12.53 3.60
N LEU A 226 18.61 11.61 4.36
CA LEU A 226 18.72 10.16 4.14
C LEU A 226 17.55 9.57 3.36
N GLY A 227 16.47 10.32 3.19
CA GLY A 227 15.25 9.88 2.50
C GLY A 227 14.71 8.56 3.04
N PRO A 228 14.32 7.61 2.16
CA PRO A 228 13.77 6.31 2.57
C PRO A 228 14.65 5.49 3.51
N LEU A 229 15.98 5.73 3.55
CA LEU A 229 16.89 4.97 4.41
C LEU A 229 16.67 5.25 5.90
N ALA A 230 16.14 6.43 6.26
CA ALA A 230 15.83 6.77 7.66
C ALA A 230 14.48 6.20 8.14
N LEU A 231 13.60 5.79 7.22
CA LEU A 231 12.23 5.40 7.56
C LEU A 231 12.12 4.14 8.42
N PRO A 232 12.91 3.06 8.21
CA PRO A 232 12.83 1.88 9.06
C PRO A 232 13.02 2.17 10.55
N THR A 233 14.03 2.98 10.89
CA THR A 233 14.32 3.37 12.28
C THR A 233 13.36 4.44 12.78
N ALA A 234 12.94 5.40 11.95
CA ALA A 234 11.92 6.39 12.32
C ALA A 234 10.60 5.72 12.71
N VAL A 235 10.07 4.85 11.84
CA VAL A 235 8.79 4.17 12.04
C VAL A 235 8.85 3.24 13.26
N LEU A 236 9.86 2.37 13.35
CA LEU A 236 9.93 1.39 14.45
C LEU A 236 10.35 2.00 15.79
N GLY A 237 11.15 3.09 15.79
CA GLY A 237 11.53 3.80 17.02
C GLY A 237 10.38 4.60 17.63
N LEU A 238 9.46 5.10 16.81
CA LEU A 238 8.25 5.84 17.24
C LEU A 238 7.05 4.92 17.54
N ALA A 239 7.15 3.65 17.16
CA ALA A 239 6.10 2.65 17.36
C ALA A 239 5.93 2.33 18.85
N ARG A 240 4.67 2.30 19.30
CA ARG A 240 4.29 1.95 20.68
C ARG A 240 3.22 0.86 20.69
N PRO A 241 3.16 0.00 21.72
CA PRO A 241 2.05 -0.94 21.86
C PRO A 241 0.71 -0.22 21.91
N GLY A 242 -0.31 -0.82 21.31
CA GLY A 242 -1.66 -0.32 21.27
C GLY A 242 -2.43 -0.95 20.11
N LYS A 243 -3.75 -0.92 20.20
CA LYS A 243 -4.65 -1.39 19.15
C LYS A 243 -5.80 -0.42 18.99
N LEU A 244 -6.24 -0.22 17.77
CA LEU A 244 -7.50 0.46 17.50
C LEU A 244 -8.67 -0.55 17.55
N PRO A 245 -9.88 -0.11 17.94
CA PRO A 245 -11.06 -0.96 17.92
C PRO A 245 -11.46 -1.38 16.50
N ALA A 246 -11.08 -0.58 15.49
CA ALA A 246 -11.26 -0.85 14.08
C ALA A 246 -10.00 -0.47 13.28
N ASP A 247 -9.54 -1.36 12.41
CA ASP A 247 -8.44 -1.07 11.47
C ASP A 247 -9.03 -0.62 10.13
N LEU A 248 -9.31 0.68 10.03
CA LEU A 248 -9.85 1.28 8.81
C LEU A 248 -8.78 1.56 7.74
N SER A 249 -7.50 1.33 8.06
CA SER A 249 -6.39 1.78 7.20
C SER A 249 -6.42 1.16 5.81
N TYR A 250 -6.78 -0.12 5.71
CA TYR A 250 -6.85 -0.84 4.44
C TYR A 250 -8.02 -0.37 3.58
N GLY A 251 -9.21 -0.22 4.18
CA GLY A 251 -10.37 0.38 3.52
C GLY A 251 -10.09 1.80 3.02
N VAL A 252 -9.53 2.67 3.87
CA VAL A 252 -9.16 4.03 3.44
C VAL A 252 -8.19 3.98 2.26
N TYR A 253 -7.19 3.08 2.31
CA TYR A 253 -6.20 2.95 1.25
C TYR A 253 -6.79 2.45 -0.08
N ILE A 254 -7.56 1.36 -0.05
CA ILE A 254 -7.95 0.64 -1.27
C ILE A 254 -9.09 1.31 -2.05
N TYR A 255 -10.00 1.99 -1.34
CA TYR A 255 -11.14 2.69 -1.94
C TYR A 255 -10.80 4.14 -2.37
N ALA A 256 -9.68 4.72 -1.89
CA ALA A 256 -9.35 6.13 -2.11
C ALA A 256 -9.31 6.51 -3.59
N PHE A 257 -8.47 5.83 -4.39
CA PHE A 257 -8.20 6.21 -5.77
C PHE A 257 -9.45 6.22 -6.67
N PRO A 258 -10.28 5.15 -6.74
CA PRO A 258 -11.46 5.18 -7.58
C PRO A 258 -12.48 6.24 -7.13
N ILE A 259 -12.66 6.44 -5.82
CA ILE A 259 -13.55 7.49 -5.30
C ILE A 259 -13.03 8.89 -5.67
N GLN A 260 -11.73 9.13 -5.54
CA GLN A 260 -11.11 10.41 -5.91
C GLN A 260 -11.22 10.68 -7.41
N GLN A 261 -11.09 9.66 -8.27
CA GLN A 261 -11.31 9.81 -9.71
C GLN A 261 -12.76 10.16 -10.04
N VAL A 262 -13.74 9.56 -9.36
CA VAL A 262 -15.16 9.96 -9.51
C VAL A 262 -15.35 11.42 -9.08
N LEU A 263 -14.80 11.84 -7.94
CA LEU A 263 -14.86 13.23 -7.50
C LEU A 263 -14.18 14.19 -8.49
N ALA A 264 -13.05 13.77 -9.09
CA ALA A 264 -12.33 14.56 -10.10
C ALA A 264 -13.18 14.73 -11.37
N ALA A 265 -13.84 13.67 -11.83
CA ALA A 265 -14.73 13.71 -12.99
C ALA A 265 -15.90 14.70 -12.82
N HIS A 266 -16.33 14.95 -11.59
CA HIS A 266 -17.37 15.92 -11.26
C HIS A 266 -16.84 17.30 -10.84
N GLY A 267 -15.52 17.53 -10.89
CA GLY A 267 -14.91 18.80 -10.46
C GLY A 267 -15.03 19.08 -8.95
N GLN A 268 -15.26 18.04 -8.14
CA GLN A 268 -15.50 18.13 -6.69
C GLN A 268 -14.30 17.67 -5.85
N LEU A 269 -13.20 17.24 -6.48
CA LEU A 269 -12.05 16.69 -5.78
C LEU A 269 -11.27 17.77 -5.02
N ASN A 270 -11.23 17.63 -3.71
CA ASN A 270 -10.29 18.30 -2.80
C ASN A 270 -10.01 17.37 -1.61
N VAL A 271 -9.11 17.79 -0.71
CA VAL A 271 -8.69 16.93 0.42
C VAL A 271 -9.87 16.57 1.33
N ALA A 272 -10.75 17.53 1.61
CA ALA A 272 -11.90 17.30 2.49
C ALA A 272 -12.90 16.33 1.84
N THR A 273 -13.26 16.56 0.57
CA THR A 273 -14.20 15.67 -0.13
C THR A 273 -13.62 14.27 -0.33
N ALA A 274 -12.32 14.14 -0.62
CA ALA A 274 -11.65 12.85 -0.72
C ALA A 274 -11.69 12.04 0.59
N VAL A 275 -11.34 12.69 1.71
CA VAL A 275 -11.36 12.03 3.03
C VAL A 275 -12.79 11.70 3.46
N LEU A 276 -13.73 12.64 3.33
CA LEU A 276 -15.11 12.40 3.74
C LEU A 276 -15.79 11.31 2.89
N ALA A 277 -15.51 11.28 1.58
CA ALA A 277 -16.11 10.30 0.67
C ALA A 277 -15.57 8.88 0.86
N VAL A 278 -14.30 8.69 1.24
CA VAL A 278 -13.71 7.34 1.41
C VAL A 278 -14.13 6.67 2.72
N LEU A 279 -14.40 7.45 3.78
CA LEU A 279 -14.67 6.92 5.12
C LEU A 279 -15.87 5.96 5.20
N PRO A 280 -17.05 6.24 4.59
CA PRO A 280 -18.17 5.31 4.59
C PRO A 280 -17.82 3.94 4.00
N PHE A 281 -17.06 3.92 2.89
CA PHE A 281 -16.61 2.69 2.24
C PHE A 281 -15.60 1.94 3.10
N ALA A 282 -14.66 2.66 3.72
CA ALA A 282 -13.69 2.05 4.63
C ALA A 282 -14.36 1.41 5.86
N VAL A 283 -15.35 2.10 6.45
CA VAL A 283 -16.14 1.60 7.58
C VAL A 283 -16.97 0.38 7.16
N ALA A 284 -17.68 0.44 6.03
CA ALA A 284 -18.45 -0.68 5.50
C ALA A 284 -17.55 -1.89 5.22
N SER A 285 -16.42 -1.69 4.54
CA SER A 285 -15.42 -2.73 4.27
C SER A 285 -14.95 -3.41 5.57
N TRP A 286 -14.62 -2.61 6.59
CA TRP A 286 -14.16 -3.16 7.86
C TRP A 286 -15.20 -4.07 8.52
N PHE A 287 -16.43 -3.59 8.69
CA PHE A 287 -17.44 -4.34 9.44
C PHE A 287 -18.05 -5.50 8.66
N LEU A 288 -18.21 -5.35 7.34
CA LEU A 288 -18.91 -6.31 6.49
C LEU A 288 -17.97 -7.35 5.86
N VAL A 289 -16.70 -7.02 5.65
CA VAL A 289 -15.77 -7.86 4.86
C VAL A 289 -14.52 -8.23 5.65
N GLU A 290 -13.73 -7.23 6.05
CA GLU A 290 -12.40 -7.46 6.62
C GLU A 290 -12.49 -8.11 8.00
N ARG A 291 -13.27 -7.55 8.93
CA ARG A 291 -13.40 -8.09 10.28
C ARG A 291 -13.95 -9.52 10.28
N PRO A 292 -15.00 -9.89 9.52
CA PRO A 292 -15.44 -11.27 9.38
C PRO A 292 -14.34 -12.20 8.84
N ALA A 293 -13.63 -11.81 7.77
CA ALA A 293 -12.56 -12.63 7.20
C ALA A 293 -11.39 -12.82 8.17
N LEU A 294 -11.01 -11.78 8.91
CA LEU A 294 -9.95 -11.84 9.91
C LEU A 294 -10.28 -12.77 11.08
N LYS A 295 -11.57 -12.99 11.40
CA LYS A 295 -12.00 -13.98 12.42
C LYS A 295 -11.75 -15.43 12.00
N LEU A 296 -11.56 -15.69 10.70
CA LEU A 296 -11.25 -17.02 10.16
C LEU A 296 -9.76 -17.40 10.30
N LYS A 297 -8.91 -16.51 10.81
CA LYS A 297 -7.48 -16.78 10.97
C LYS A 297 -7.24 -17.92 11.97
N PRO A 298 -6.42 -18.93 11.63
CA PRO A 298 -6.03 -19.97 12.57
C PRO A 298 -5.19 -19.44 13.73
N GLY A 299 -5.36 -20.01 14.92
CA GLY A 299 -4.58 -19.71 16.13
C GLY A 299 -5.42 -19.04 17.24
N PRO A 300 -4.78 -18.66 18.37
CA PRO A 300 -5.48 -18.03 19.48
C PRO A 300 -6.18 -16.77 18.97
N ARG A 301 -7.51 -16.73 19.13
CA ARG A 301 -8.31 -15.56 18.79
C ARG A 301 -7.74 -14.38 19.58
N PRO A 302 -7.39 -13.25 18.94
CA PRO A 302 -7.07 -12.07 19.71
C PRO A 302 -8.28 -11.78 20.59
N ALA A 303 -8.06 -11.70 21.90
CA ALA A 303 -9.03 -11.12 22.82
C ALA A 303 -9.36 -9.74 22.26
N TRP A 304 -10.61 -9.62 21.82
CA TRP A 304 -11.22 -8.36 21.41
C TRP A 304 -11.26 -7.43 22.62
#